data_AF-A0A2G6DGX1-F1
#
_entry.id   AF-A0A2G6DGX1-F1
#
_cell.length_a   1.000
_cell.length_b   1.000
_cell.length_c   1.000
_cell.angle_alpha   90.00
_cell.angle_beta   90.00
_cell.angle_gamma   90.00
#
_symmetry.space_group_name_H-M   'P 1'
#
loop_
_entity.id
_entity.type
_entity.pdbx_description
1 polymer ?
#
loop_
_entity_poly.entity_id
_entity_poly.type
_entity_poly.pdbx_seq_one_letter_code
_entity_poly.pdbx_strand_id
1 'polypeptide(L)'
;MPKARPRQPSKPKRSINLTLVLIILLSVISFITSYKGLVILNVESNSDLNFWKSLFVAFMVFTIQATLVITLLFMIHGYRKITRFLALLVYLVAMLFSVFFSYGWWYETFRAGSYAEEVYKDSIEEIRHAARTYQQSFNHVYEVAAELSMYSSKKARDENLYGGTCGEKSLPGKGALNYLRNDEARLFGVMAEELKGLGEQVGANLSKLNKLLDELDLSETGVKARERELNDIVATIGSYKNGAVASRIRTELDNRRGDKRKFLDSVNPKTEQSTVVSCMDAEITRKIDALLLALEDLPDTHKVALFDQSNNRTVLERSWEVFSAVLTLGMNGSDAEIGKKIRLSTTDYVPLVAGLLIDLFILILGLIDGLEYARFYTGRRYSAEDAEQLSSFYARQDDDAGQFNLLQPYLYTGWFSYYLVVPVKQAVQNEQEQQVLRMVTWLEAHKKIEPYAQSVGLRFLPHVMQEFFSAETNINRWRQIWRFDIYRINKSMWRELVIAHARYRPQSSVSQVST
;
A
#
# COMPACT_ATOMS: atom_id res chain seq x y z
N MET A 1 -77.56 15.62 -16.72
CA MET A 1 -76.11 15.65 -17.03
C MET A 1 -75.37 16.28 -15.84
N PRO A 2 -74.51 15.55 -15.10
CA PRO A 2 -73.81 16.12 -13.95
C PRO A 2 -72.48 16.76 -14.35
N LYS A 3 -72.19 17.92 -13.77
CA LYS A 3 -70.96 18.72 -13.92
C LYS A 3 -69.71 17.94 -13.50
N ALA A 4 -68.74 17.83 -14.40
CA ALA A 4 -67.40 17.33 -14.10
C ALA A 4 -66.66 18.31 -13.16
N ARG A 5 -66.17 17.80 -12.01
CA ARG A 5 -65.25 18.53 -11.12
C ARG A 5 -63.84 18.57 -11.74
N PRO A 6 -63.11 19.69 -11.63
CA PRO A 6 -61.73 19.76 -12.08
C PRO A 6 -60.82 18.92 -11.17
N ARG A 7 -59.95 18.11 -11.79
CA ARG A 7 -58.89 17.35 -11.09
C ARG A 7 -57.87 18.33 -10.51
N GLN A 8 -57.65 18.29 -9.20
CA GLN A 8 -56.54 18.99 -8.56
C GLN A 8 -55.21 18.33 -8.96
N PRO A 9 -54.15 19.12 -9.22
CA PRO A 9 -52.82 18.58 -9.51
C PRO A 9 -52.22 17.96 -8.25
N SER A 10 -51.91 16.66 -8.32
CA SER A 10 -51.20 15.93 -7.26
C SER A 10 -49.80 16.51 -7.07
N LYS A 11 -49.46 16.92 -5.84
CA LYS A 11 -48.10 17.36 -5.47
C LYS A 11 -47.08 16.26 -5.78
N PRO A 12 -45.95 16.57 -6.43
CA PRO A 12 -44.90 15.58 -6.71
C PRO A 12 -44.28 15.10 -5.41
N LYS A 13 -44.40 13.79 -5.15
CA LYS A 13 -43.77 13.10 -4.02
C LYS A 13 -42.25 13.15 -4.23
N ARG A 14 -41.50 13.79 -3.33
CA ARG A 14 -40.02 13.79 -3.34
C ARG A 14 -39.53 12.35 -3.11
N SER A 15 -39.25 11.60 -4.18
CA SER A 15 -38.44 10.40 -4.09
C SER A 15 -37.01 10.83 -3.80
N ILE A 16 -36.49 10.49 -2.61
CA ILE A 16 -35.05 10.57 -2.36
C ILE A 16 -34.41 9.58 -3.35
N ASN A 17 -33.53 10.08 -4.22
CA ASN A 17 -32.89 9.26 -5.24
C ASN A 17 -32.04 8.19 -4.54
N LEU A 18 -32.43 6.92 -4.68
CA LEU A 18 -31.73 5.74 -4.14
C LEU A 18 -30.22 5.76 -4.50
N THR A 19 -29.90 6.27 -5.68
CA THR A 19 -28.54 6.49 -6.18
C THR A 19 -27.70 7.37 -5.25
N LEU A 20 -28.27 8.45 -4.71
CA LEU A 20 -27.57 9.37 -3.82
C LEU A 20 -27.29 8.72 -2.45
N VAL A 21 -28.22 7.91 -1.96
CA VAL A 21 -28.00 7.12 -0.72
C VAL A 21 -26.87 6.11 -0.91
N LEU A 22 -26.83 5.44 -2.07
CA LEU A 22 -25.80 4.46 -2.40
C LEU A 22 -24.42 5.11 -2.53
N ILE A 23 -24.32 6.28 -3.16
CA ILE A 23 -23.06 7.05 -3.26
C ILE A 23 -22.56 7.46 -1.88
N ILE A 24 -23.43 7.95 -0.99
CA ILE A 24 -23.05 8.30 0.39
C ILE A 24 -22.54 7.05 1.12
N LEU A 25 -23.26 5.94 1.03
CA LEU A 25 -22.88 4.68 1.69
C LEU A 25 -21.50 4.18 1.19
N LEU A 26 -21.30 4.12 -0.11
CA LEU A 26 -20.02 3.69 -0.70
C LEU A 26 -18.87 4.64 -0.35
N SER A 27 -19.14 5.96 -0.30
CA SER A 27 -18.14 6.94 0.13
C SER A 27 -17.77 6.80 1.61
N VAL A 28 -18.73 6.46 2.49
CA VAL A 28 -18.45 6.17 3.90
C VAL A 28 -17.62 4.89 4.04
N ILE A 29 -17.92 3.83 3.29
CA ILE A 29 -17.14 2.59 3.30
C ILE A 29 -15.72 2.85 2.78
N SER A 30 -15.59 3.55 1.65
CA SER A 30 -14.28 3.95 1.08
C SER A 30 -13.50 4.80 2.09
N PHE A 31 -14.14 5.75 2.78
CA PHE A 31 -13.52 6.54 3.83
C PHE A 31 -13.02 5.69 5.01
N ILE A 32 -13.85 4.79 5.55
CA ILE A 32 -13.48 3.95 6.70
C ILE A 32 -12.32 3.01 6.35
N THR A 33 -12.38 2.36 5.19
CA THR A 33 -11.33 1.41 4.76
C THR A 33 -10.02 2.13 4.47
N SER A 34 -10.05 3.26 3.77
CA SER A 34 -8.86 4.08 3.51
C SER A 34 -8.31 4.74 4.77
N TYR A 35 -9.16 5.15 5.72
CA TYR A 35 -8.74 5.65 7.03
C TYR A 35 -7.98 4.58 7.81
N LYS A 36 -8.55 3.38 7.95
CA LYS A 36 -7.89 2.29 8.66
C LYS A 36 -6.57 1.90 7.98
N GLY A 37 -6.57 1.81 6.66
CA GLY A 37 -5.35 1.59 5.88
C GLY A 37 -4.25 2.62 6.13
N LEU A 38 -4.63 3.91 6.16
CA LEU A 38 -3.69 5.00 6.40
C LEU A 38 -3.23 5.09 7.87
N VAL A 39 -4.02 4.58 8.82
CA VAL A 39 -3.60 4.41 10.21
C VAL A 39 -2.53 3.32 10.32
N ILE A 40 -2.72 2.16 9.67
CA ILE A 40 -1.73 1.08 9.62
C ILE A 40 -0.39 1.60 9.03
N LEU A 41 -0.45 2.52 8.06
CA LEU A 41 0.72 3.18 7.45
C LEU A 41 1.53 4.09 8.39
N ASN A 42 0.87 4.77 9.33
CA ASN A 42 1.53 5.81 10.12
C ASN A 42 1.81 5.41 11.57
N VAL A 43 1.31 4.26 12.02
CA VAL A 43 1.37 3.88 13.43
C VAL A 43 1.81 2.42 13.59
N GLU A 44 2.97 2.24 14.23
CA GLU A 44 3.64 0.96 14.45
C GLU A 44 2.90 0.08 15.49
N SER A 45 2.19 0.70 16.44
CA SER A 45 1.32 0.03 17.42
C SER A 45 0.08 0.87 17.73
N ASN A 46 -1.08 0.23 17.88
CA ASN A 46 -2.34 0.91 18.25
C ASN A 46 -2.23 1.74 19.55
N SER A 47 -1.23 1.48 20.40
CA SER A 47 -0.93 2.25 21.62
C SER A 47 -0.35 3.66 21.37
N ASP A 48 0.21 3.93 20.18
CA ASP A 48 0.92 5.18 19.87
C ASP A 48 0.03 6.22 19.14
N LEU A 49 -1.27 5.91 19.03
CA LEU A 49 -2.28 6.75 18.41
C LEU A 49 -2.70 7.89 19.34
N ASN A 50 -1.93 8.98 19.30
CA ASN A 50 -2.41 10.26 19.82
C ASN A 50 -3.60 10.77 18.99
N PHE A 51 -4.57 11.41 19.66
CA PHE A 51 -5.75 12.02 19.03
C PHE A 51 -5.39 12.89 17.81
N TRP A 52 -4.31 13.69 17.93
CA TRP A 52 -3.85 14.56 16.86
C TRP A 52 -3.36 13.81 15.61
N LYS A 53 -2.69 12.66 15.80
CA LYS A 53 -2.24 11.81 14.67
C LYS A 53 -3.45 11.21 13.96
N SER A 54 -4.41 10.68 14.71
CA SER A 54 -5.67 10.16 14.17
C SER A 54 -6.47 11.22 13.39
N LEU A 55 -6.57 12.44 13.94
CA LEU A 55 -7.26 13.55 13.28
C LEU A 55 -6.55 13.98 11.98
N PHE A 56 -5.22 14.04 11.97
CA PHE A 56 -4.44 14.35 10.77
C PHE A 56 -4.63 13.31 9.67
N VAL A 57 -4.60 12.01 10.04
CA VAL A 57 -4.86 10.89 9.12
C VAL A 57 -6.28 10.97 8.56
N ALA A 58 -7.29 11.20 9.40
CA ALA A 58 -8.67 11.37 8.97
C ALA A 58 -8.84 12.56 8.00
N PHE A 59 -8.14 13.68 8.28
CA PHE A 59 -8.15 14.85 7.40
C PHE A 59 -7.54 14.55 6.03
N MET A 60 -6.41 13.83 5.95
CA MET A 60 -5.83 13.42 4.67
C MET A 60 -6.77 12.51 3.87
N VAL A 61 -7.40 11.52 4.50
CA VAL A 61 -8.35 10.66 3.77
C VAL A 61 -9.57 11.46 3.32
N PHE A 62 -10.02 12.42 4.14
CA PHE A 62 -11.11 13.31 3.77
C PHE A 62 -10.77 14.16 2.53
N THR A 63 -9.55 14.70 2.40
CA THR A 63 -9.17 15.49 1.22
C THR A 63 -9.13 14.64 -0.05
N ILE A 64 -8.70 13.38 0.03
CA ILE A 64 -8.74 12.43 -1.10
C ILE A 64 -10.20 12.14 -1.50
N GLN A 65 -11.07 11.82 -0.54
CA GLN A 65 -12.49 11.56 -0.81
C GLN A 65 -13.21 12.79 -1.37
N ALA A 66 -12.94 13.98 -0.81
CA ALA A 66 -13.46 15.23 -1.35
C ALA A 66 -12.98 15.46 -2.79
N THR A 67 -11.73 15.14 -3.10
CA THR A 67 -11.18 15.23 -4.46
C THR A 67 -11.89 14.29 -5.42
N LEU A 68 -12.17 13.05 -5.04
CA LEU A 68 -12.95 12.09 -5.84
C LEU A 68 -14.36 12.62 -6.15
N VAL A 69 -15.06 13.13 -5.14
CA VAL A 69 -16.43 13.68 -5.31
C VAL A 69 -16.40 14.96 -6.17
N ILE A 70 -15.47 15.87 -5.93
CA ILE A 70 -15.36 17.13 -6.66
C ILE A 70 -15.03 16.88 -8.13
N THR A 71 -14.06 16.00 -8.43
CA THR A 71 -13.69 15.65 -9.81
C THR A 71 -14.82 14.93 -10.54
N LEU A 72 -15.58 14.07 -9.85
CA LEU A 72 -16.81 13.48 -10.38
C LEU A 72 -17.85 14.57 -10.73
N LEU A 73 -18.08 15.54 -9.85
CA LEU A 73 -18.99 16.66 -10.12
C LEU A 73 -18.55 17.51 -11.31
N PHE A 74 -17.25 17.78 -11.44
CA PHE A 74 -16.67 18.49 -12.59
C PHE A 74 -16.81 17.69 -13.89
N MET A 75 -16.72 16.37 -13.84
CA MET A 75 -16.93 15.51 -15.00
C MET A 75 -18.40 15.53 -15.47
N ILE A 76 -19.35 15.56 -14.53
CA ILE A 76 -20.80 15.64 -14.81
C ILE A 76 -21.19 17.03 -15.35
N HIS A 77 -20.76 18.10 -14.67
CA HIS A 77 -21.22 19.48 -14.96
C HIS A 77 -20.28 20.28 -15.85
N GLY A 78 -19.08 19.78 -16.15
CA GLY A 78 -18.09 20.49 -16.95
C GLY A 78 -18.59 20.73 -18.37
N TYR A 79 -18.55 21.99 -18.83
CA TYR A 79 -19.01 22.35 -20.18
C TYR A 79 -18.00 21.98 -21.27
N ARG A 80 -16.69 22.04 -20.98
CA ARG A 80 -15.62 21.78 -21.95
C ARG A 80 -15.14 20.33 -21.89
N LYS A 81 -14.92 19.71 -23.06
CA LYS A 81 -14.39 18.33 -23.16
C LYS A 81 -13.03 18.16 -22.46
N ILE A 82 -12.16 19.17 -22.59
CA ILE A 82 -10.81 19.17 -21.97
C ILE A 82 -10.90 19.12 -20.44
N THR A 83 -11.80 19.91 -19.83
CA THR A 83 -11.95 19.91 -18.37
C THR A 83 -12.50 18.58 -17.86
N ARG A 84 -13.33 17.88 -18.65
CA ARG A 84 -13.80 16.53 -18.30
C ARG A 84 -12.67 15.50 -18.37
N PHE A 85 -11.82 15.57 -19.40
CA PHE A 85 -10.67 14.68 -19.53
C PHE A 85 -9.66 14.90 -18.39
N LEU A 86 -9.34 16.17 -18.08
CA LEU A 86 -8.46 16.49 -16.95
C LEU A 86 -9.05 16.03 -15.62
N ALA A 87 -10.36 16.23 -15.41
CA ALA A 87 -11.05 15.73 -14.21
C ALA A 87 -11.01 14.20 -14.11
N LEU A 88 -11.16 13.47 -15.22
CA LEU A 88 -10.99 12.02 -15.26
C LEU A 88 -9.57 11.61 -14.86
N LEU A 89 -8.54 12.28 -15.37
CA LEU A 89 -7.15 11.96 -15.04
C LEU A 89 -6.87 12.18 -13.55
N VAL A 90 -7.32 13.30 -12.98
CA VAL A 90 -7.20 13.57 -11.54
C VAL A 90 -8.01 12.54 -10.73
N TYR A 91 -9.20 12.16 -11.21
CA TYR A 91 -10.01 11.11 -10.58
C TYR A 91 -9.28 9.76 -10.54
N LEU A 92 -8.67 9.33 -11.65
CA LEU A 92 -7.92 8.07 -11.71
C LEU A 92 -6.72 8.08 -10.76
N VAL A 93 -6.00 9.19 -10.66
CA VAL A 93 -4.89 9.33 -9.70
C VAL A 93 -5.40 9.26 -8.27
N ALA A 94 -6.47 10.01 -7.94
CA ALA A 94 -7.08 9.98 -6.61
C ALA A 94 -7.64 8.59 -6.25
N MET A 95 -8.21 7.88 -7.23
CA MET A 95 -8.69 6.51 -7.10
C MET A 95 -7.52 5.57 -6.79
N LEU A 96 -6.38 5.69 -7.47
CA LEU A 96 -5.22 4.85 -7.21
C LEU A 96 -4.71 5.03 -5.77
N PHE A 97 -4.65 6.26 -5.27
CA PHE A 97 -4.31 6.52 -3.87
C PHE A 97 -5.35 5.95 -2.89
N SER A 98 -6.64 6.10 -3.19
CA SER A 98 -7.73 5.55 -2.37
C SER A 98 -7.67 4.02 -2.30
N VAL A 99 -7.54 3.35 -3.44
CA VAL A 99 -7.38 1.88 -3.53
C VAL A 99 -6.14 1.42 -2.79
N PHE A 100 -5.02 2.14 -2.90
CA PHE A 100 -3.79 1.81 -2.17
C PHE A 100 -4.00 1.83 -0.65
N PHE A 101 -4.65 2.87 -0.13
CA PHE A 101 -4.93 2.94 1.30
C PHE A 101 -5.93 1.87 1.73
N SER A 102 -7.01 1.67 0.98
CA SER A 102 -7.99 0.61 1.25
C SER A 102 -7.34 -0.79 1.21
N TYR A 103 -6.40 -1.02 0.30
CA TYR A 103 -5.66 -2.28 0.16
C TYR A 103 -4.94 -2.67 1.46
N GLY A 104 -4.28 -1.72 2.14
CA GLY A 104 -3.59 -2.02 3.41
C GLY A 104 -4.52 -2.64 4.46
N TRP A 105 -5.75 -2.10 4.59
CA TRP A 105 -6.74 -2.65 5.51
C TRP A 105 -7.29 -4.01 5.07
N TRP A 106 -7.58 -4.17 3.78
CA TRP A 106 -8.06 -5.46 3.25
C TRP A 106 -6.99 -6.55 3.30
N TYR A 107 -5.72 -6.19 3.11
CA TYR A 107 -4.58 -7.10 3.23
C TYR A 107 -4.43 -7.59 4.67
N GLU A 108 -4.47 -6.69 5.66
CA GLU A 108 -4.51 -7.05 7.08
C GLU A 108 -5.67 -8.00 7.39
N THR A 109 -6.87 -7.71 6.87
CA THR A 109 -8.10 -8.45 7.19
C THR A 109 -8.13 -9.85 6.57
N PHE A 110 -7.70 -10.02 5.32
CA PHE A 110 -7.87 -11.28 4.59
C PHE A 110 -6.61 -12.09 4.40
N ARG A 111 -5.45 -11.44 4.28
CA ARG A 111 -4.23 -12.10 3.80
C ARG A 111 -3.11 -12.14 4.84
N ALA A 112 -2.98 -11.13 5.69
CA ALA A 112 -1.87 -11.06 6.65
C ALA A 112 -1.79 -12.31 7.53
N GLY A 113 -2.94 -12.87 7.95
CA GLY A 113 -2.99 -14.12 8.74
C GLY A 113 -2.55 -15.36 7.99
N SER A 114 -3.13 -15.60 6.81
CA SER A 114 -2.77 -16.79 6.02
C SER A 114 -1.36 -16.70 5.46
N TYR A 115 -0.89 -15.51 5.11
CA TYR A 115 0.49 -15.28 4.67
C TYR A 115 1.49 -15.52 5.80
N ALA A 116 1.18 -15.02 7.00
CA ALA A 116 1.99 -15.28 8.18
C ALA A 116 2.14 -16.79 8.37
N GLU A 117 1.03 -17.54 8.43
CA GLU A 117 1.05 -19.00 8.60
C GLU A 117 1.87 -19.73 7.52
N GLU A 118 1.78 -19.31 6.26
CA GLU A 118 2.55 -19.86 5.14
C GLU A 118 4.05 -19.63 5.31
N VAL A 119 4.45 -18.39 5.59
CA VAL A 119 5.86 -18.04 5.82
C VAL A 119 6.41 -18.78 7.03
N TYR A 120 5.61 -18.89 8.10
CA TYR A 120 5.99 -19.63 9.30
C TYR A 120 6.27 -21.09 9.01
N LYS A 121 5.37 -21.78 8.32
CA LYS A 121 5.55 -23.20 7.97
C LYS A 121 6.84 -23.42 7.18
N ASP A 122 7.12 -22.56 6.22
CA ASP A 122 8.34 -22.65 5.41
C ASP A 122 9.60 -22.36 6.24
N SER A 123 9.59 -21.31 7.07
CA SER A 123 10.72 -20.98 7.95
C SER A 123 10.99 -22.09 8.97
N ILE A 124 9.94 -22.70 9.53
CA ILE A 124 10.07 -23.84 10.44
C ILE A 124 10.72 -25.03 9.72
N GLU A 125 10.30 -25.34 8.49
CA GLU A 125 10.86 -26.45 7.74
C GLU A 125 12.33 -26.20 7.35
N GLU A 126 12.68 -24.96 6.99
CA GLU A 126 14.06 -24.56 6.73
C GLU A 126 14.94 -24.72 7.98
N ILE A 127 14.45 -24.29 9.15
CA ILE A 127 15.16 -24.47 10.43
C ILE A 127 15.31 -25.95 10.76
N ARG A 128 14.24 -26.76 10.61
CA ARG A 128 14.30 -28.21 10.84
C ARG A 128 15.31 -28.88 9.91
N HIS A 129 15.36 -28.47 8.65
CA HIS A 129 16.33 -28.97 7.70
C HIS A 129 17.76 -28.60 8.13
N ALA A 130 18.02 -27.33 8.43
CA ALA A 130 19.34 -26.87 8.90
C ALA A 130 19.77 -27.57 10.20
N ALA A 131 18.84 -27.75 11.14
CA ALA A 131 19.03 -28.49 12.39
C ALA A 131 19.45 -29.94 12.15
N ARG A 132 18.76 -30.66 11.25
CA ARG A 132 19.10 -32.04 10.89
C ARG A 132 20.48 -32.12 10.22
N THR A 133 20.77 -31.21 9.30
CA THR A 133 22.08 -31.14 8.65
C THR A 133 23.19 -30.92 9.67
N TYR A 134 23.00 -29.97 10.61
CA TYR A 134 23.98 -29.72 11.67
C TYR A 134 24.21 -30.96 12.55
N GLN A 135 23.14 -31.67 12.92
CA GLN A 135 23.24 -32.92 13.69
C GLN A 135 24.04 -33.99 12.94
N GLN A 136 23.77 -34.16 11.64
CA GLN A 136 24.46 -35.14 10.80
C GLN A 136 25.95 -34.79 10.65
N SER A 137 26.28 -33.53 10.36
CA SER A 137 27.66 -33.06 10.29
C SER A 137 28.39 -33.25 11.63
N PHE A 138 27.72 -33.01 12.76
CA PHE A 138 28.33 -33.21 14.07
C PHE A 138 28.55 -34.70 14.40
N ASN A 139 27.61 -35.58 14.04
CA ASN A 139 27.79 -37.02 14.19
C ASN A 139 29.00 -37.51 13.39
N HIS A 140 29.21 -36.97 12.18
CA HIS A 140 30.39 -37.28 11.37
C HIS A 140 31.69 -36.87 12.07
N VAL A 141 31.75 -35.69 12.70
CA VAL A 141 32.92 -35.27 13.51
C VAL A 141 33.24 -36.28 14.61
N TYR A 142 32.21 -36.76 15.32
CA TYR A 142 32.38 -37.77 16.37
C TYR A 142 32.90 -39.10 15.81
N GLU A 143 32.35 -39.58 14.69
CA GLU A 143 32.79 -40.82 14.05
C GLU A 143 34.28 -40.77 13.66
N VAL A 144 34.72 -39.66 13.05
CA VAL A 144 36.12 -39.46 12.66
C VAL A 144 37.04 -39.39 13.90
N ALA A 145 36.59 -38.74 14.98
CA ALA A 145 37.33 -38.68 16.24
C ALA A 145 37.44 -40.06 16.91
N ALA A 146 36.36 -40.84 16.90
CA ALA A 146 36.35 -42.21 17.41
C ALA A 146 37.30 -43.11 16.61
N GLU A 147 37.35 -42.98 15.29
CA GLU A 147 38.31 -43.69 14.45
C GLU A 147 39.77 -43.34 14.78
N LEU A 148 40.08 -42.06 14.98
CA LEU A 148 41.41 -41.61 15.40
C LEU A 148 41.80 -42.22 16.76
N SER A 149 40.89 -42.17 17.72
CA SER A 149 41.07 -42.76 19.05
C SER A 149 41.31 -44.27 18.99
N MET A 150 40.49 -45.01 18.21
CA MET A 150 40.65 -46.46 18.04
C MET A 150 41.96 -46.83 17.36
N TYR A 151 42.35 -46.09 16.31
CA TYR A 151 43.62 -46.32 15.62
C TYR A 151 44.82 -46.08 16.55
N SER A 152 44.83 -44.96 17.27
CA SER A 152 45.88 -44.63 18.23
C SER A 152 45.98 -45.66 19.36
N SER A 153 44.85 -46.08 19.91
CA SER A 153 44.78 -47.14 20.92
C SER A 153 45.31 -48.47 20.40
N LYS A 154 45.04 -48.81 19.14
CA LYS A 154 45.62 -50.01 18.50
C LYS A 154 47.14 -49.88 18.40
N LYS A 155 47.66 -48.74 17.94
CA LYS A 155 49.11 -48.51 17.82
C LYS A 155 49.82 -48.51 19.17
N ALA A 156 49.21 -47.98 20.22
CA ALA A 156 49.74 -48.07 21.58
C ALA A 156 49.85 -49.51 22.09
N ARG A 157 48.87 -50.37 21.74
CA ARG A 157 48.95 -51.81 22.05
C ARG A 157 50.04 -52.51 21.24
N ASP A 158 50.13 -52.23 19.94
CA ASP A 158 51.14 -52.82 19.06
C ASP A 158 52.56 -52.42 19.51
N GLU A 159 52.78 -51.17 19.91
CA GLU A 159 54.06 -50.68 20.46
C GLU A 159 54.41 -51.36 21.79
N ASN A 160 53.41 -51.57 22.67
CA ASN A 160 53.62 -52.29 23.93
C ASN A 160 54.02 -53.76 23.71
N LEU A 161 53.40 -54.44 22.75
CA LEU A 161 53.57 -55.89 22.53
C LEU A 161 54.77 -56.23 21.66
N TYR A 162 54.99 -55.45 20.59
CA TYR A 162 55.95 -55.77 19.53
C TYR A 162 57.01 -54.69 19.32
N GLY A 163 56.70 -53.44 19.66
CA GLY A 163 57.53 -52.29 19.31
C GLY A 163 57.50 -51.98 17.80
N GLY A 164 58.27 -50.98 17.38
CA GLY A 164 58.50 -50.63 15.98
C GLY A 164 57.39 -49.84 15.29
N THR A 165 56.42 -49.26 16.01
CA THR A 165 55.27 -48.57 15.38
C THR A 165 55.61 -47.23 14.73
N CYS A 166 56.82 -46.71 14.94
CA CYS A 166 57.30 -45.43 14.42
C CYS A 166 58.46 -45.58 13.41
N GLY A 167 58.68 -46.78 12.85
CA GLY A 167 59.71 -47.05 11.84
C GLY A 167 61.12 -47.27 12.37
N GLU A 168 61.47 -46.73 13.54
CA GLU A 168 62.68 -47.10 14.27
C GLU A 168 62.51 -48.46 14.98
N LYS A 169 63.60 -49.22 15.15
CA LYS A 169 63.60 -50.48 15.91
C LYS A 169 63.47 -50.21 17.41
N SER A 170 62.29 -49.75 17.86
CA SER A 170 61.97 -49.71 19.28
C SER A 170 61.71 -51.11 19.80
N LEU A 171 62.25 -51.40 20.99
CA LEU A 171 61.97 -52.66 21.68
C LEU A 171 60.57 -52.61 22.30
N PRO A 172 59.86 -53.74 22.40
CA PRO A 172 58.57 -53.81 23.07
C PRO A 172 58.70 -53.38 24.54
N GLY A 173 57.69 -52.68 25.05
CA GLY A 173 57.59 -52.30 26.46
C GLY A 173 58.12 -50.89 26.80
N LYS A 174 58.87 -50.75 27.90
CA LYS A 174 59.10 -49.47 28.63
C LYS A 174 60.11 -48.52 27.96
N GLY A 175 59.77 -47.98 26.79
CA GLY A 175 60.56 -46.98 26.05
C GLY A 175 59.80 -45.66 25.82
N ALA A 176 60.53 -44.61 25.42
CA ALA A 176 59.97 -43.28 25.14
C ALA A 176 58.85 -43.33 24.07
N LEU A 177 59.04 -44.10 22.98
CA LEU A 177 58.00 -44.26 21.96
C LEU A 177 56.73 -44.94 22.49
N ASN A 178 56.86 -45.89 23.42
CA ASN A 178 55.70 -46.49 24.07
C ASN A 178 54.98 -45.48 24.98
N TYR A 179 55.72 -44.65 25.73
CA TYR A 179 55.10 -43.60 26.53
C TYR A 179 54.35 -42.59 25.66
N LEU A 180 54.95 -42.16 24.54
CA LEU A 180 54.29 -41.31 23.55
C LEU A 180 52.99 -41.95 23.02
N ARG A 181 53.04 -43.21 22.57
CA ARG A 181 51.85 -43.86 21.99
C ARG A 181 50.72 -44.03 23.01
N ASN A 182 51.05 -44.37 24.26
CA ASN A 182 50.06 -44.45 25.33
C ASN A 182 49.49 -43.05 25.67
N ASP A 183 50.31 -42.00 25.63
CA ASP A 183 49.84 -40.62 25.79
C ASP A 183 48.91 -40.20 24.65
N GLU A 184 49.28 -40.44 23.39
CA GLU A 184 48.44 -40.18 22.21
C GLU A 184 47.11 -40.95 22.28
N ALA A 185 47.14 -42.22 22.69
CA ALA A 185 45.92 -43.03 22.84
C ALA A 185 45.00 -42.46 23.92
N ARG A 186 45.55 -42.06 25.06
CA ARG A 186 44.81 -41.38 26.14
C ARG A 186 44.23 -40.07 25.64
N LEU A 187 45.04 -39.23 25.01
CA LEU A 187 44.68 -37.90 24.57
C LEU A 187 43.58 -37.92 23.51
N PHE A 188 43.72 -38.73 22.45
CA PHE A 188 42.66 -38.86 21.45
C PHE A 188 41.42 -39.57 22.00
N GLY A 189 41.57 -40.46 22.99
CA GLY A 189 40.45 -41.04 23.73
C GLY A 189 39.64 -39.98 24.49
N VAL A 190 40.31 -39.10 25.22
CA VAL A 190 39.67 -37.97 25.92
C VAL A 190 38.97 -37.04 24.93
N MET A 191 39.61 -36.69 23.81
CA MET A 191 38.98 -35.84 22.78
C MET A 191 37.72 -36.47 22.18
N ALA A 192 37.74 -37.77 21.91
CA ALA A 192 36.58 -38.48 21.37
C ALA A 192 35.40 -38.46 22.35
N GLU A 193 35.65 -38.66 23.65
CA GLU A 193 34.61 -38.54 24.69
C GLU A 193 34.10 -37.10 24.86
N GLU A 194 34.99 -36.10 24.78
CA GLU A 194 34.59 -34.70 24.82
C GLU A 194 33.71 -34.30 23.63
N LEU A 195 34.07 -34.73 22.42
CA LEU A 195 33.26 -34.52 21.22
C LEU A 195 31.93 -35.27 21.28
N LYS A 196 31.91 -36.47 21.87
CA LYS A 196 30.66 -37.20 22.14
C LYS A 196 29.74 -36.43 23.07
N GLY A 197 30.27 -35.96 24.21
CA GLY A 197 29.49 -35.15 25.15
C GLY A 197 28.99 -33.84 24.54
N LEU A 198 29.78 -33.22 23.65
CA LEU A 198 29.36 -32.06 22.88
C LEU A 198 28.22 -32.40 21.90
N GLY A 199 28.29 -33.56 21.25
CA GLY A 199 27.24 -34.07 20.36
C GLY A 199 25.92 -34.35 21.09
N GLU A 200 26.00 -34.88 22.31
CA GLU A 200 24.82 -35.06 23.18
C GLU A 200 24.19 -33.70 23.55
N GLN A 201 24.99 -32.68 23.85
CA GLN A 201 24.49 -31.32 24.10
C GLN A 201 23.85 -30.69 22.86
N VAL A 202 24.46 -30.87 21.68
CA VAL A 202 23.88 -30.45 20.39
C VAL A 202 22.54 -31.14 20.17
N GLY A 203 22.47 -32.46 20.36
CA GLY A 203 21.23 -33.23 20.25
C GLY A 203 20.13 -32.76 21.22
N ALA A 204 20.49 -32.46 22.47
CA ALA A 204 19.55 -31.93 23.47
C ALA A 204 19.02 -30.54 23.08
N ASN A 205 19.89 -29.64 22.62
CA ASN A 205 19.49 -28.31 22.15
C ASN A 205 18.63 -28.37 20.88
N LEU A 206 18.92 -29.28 19.96
CA LEU A 206 18.11 -29.53 18.77
C LEU A 206 16.74 -30.12 19.14
N SER A 207 16.67 -31.00 20.14
CA SER A 207 15.38 -31.50 20.65
C SER A 207 14.57 -30.38 21.30
N LYS A 208 15.21 -29.47 22.04
CA LYS A 208 14.56 -28.28 22.59
C LYS A 208 14.06 -27.34 21.49
N LEU A 209 14.87 -27.14 20.44
CA LEU A 209 14.50 -26.37 19.26
C LEU A 209 13.25 -26.96 18.59
N ASN A 210 13.26 -28.26 18.29
CA ASN A 210 12.11 -28.94 17.68
C ASN A 210 10.85 -28.83 18.53
N LYS A 211 10.97 -28.99 19.86
CA LYS A 211 9.84 -28.83 20.78
C LYS A 211 9.26 -27.41 20.73
N LEU A 212 10.10 -26.37 20.71
CA LEU A 212 9.64 -24.99 20.60
C LEU A 212 9.00 -24.69 19.25
N LEU A 213 9.49 -25.30 18.17
CA LEU A 213 8.88 -25.20 16.84
C LEU A 213 7.51 -25.89 16.79
N ASP A 214 7.32 -26.99 17.53
CA ASP A 214 6.04 -27.72 17.62
C ASP A 214 5.02 -27.02 18.53
N GLU A 215 5.48 -26.34 19.58
CA GLU A 215 4.65 -25.57 20.54
C GLU A 215 4.37 -24.12 20.09
N LEU A 216 4.82 -23.73 18.90
CA LEU A 216 4.68 -22.37 18.40
C LEU A 216 3.23 -22.07 18.00
N ASP A 217 2.49 -21.39 18.86
CA ASP A 217 1.16 -20.83 18.55
C ASP A 217 1.31 -19.45 17.90
N LEU A 218 0.72 -19.29 16.71
CA LEU A 218 0.78 -18.10 15.87
C LEU A 218 -0.28 -17.05 16.25
N SER A 219 -1.22 -17.38 17.13
CA SER A 219 -2.32 -16.51 17.52
C SER A 219 -1.98 -15.51 18.63
N GLU A 220 -0.84 -15.66 19.31
CA GLU A 220 -0.43 -14.81 20.42
C GLU A 220 0.59 -13.73 20.05
N THR A 221 0.51 -12.60 20.76
CA THR A 221 1.37 -11.40 20.72
C THR A 221 2.85 -11.63 21.08
N GLY A 222 3.30 -12.88 21.10
CA GLY A 222 4.62 -13.33 21.59
C GLY A 222 5.64 -13.67 20.50
N VAL A 223 5.36 -13.44 19.21
CA VAL A 223 6.24 -13.82 18.08
C VAL A 223 7.69 -13.37 18.28
N LYS A 224 7.93 -12.11 18.66
CA LYS A 224 9.30 -11.59 18.90
C LYS A 224 10.00 -12.22 20.10
N ALA A 225 9.26 -12.63 21.12
CA ALA A 225 9.83 -13.33 22.27
C ALA A 225 10.24 -14.75 21.89
N ARG A 226 9.41 -15.42 21.08
CA ARG A 226 9.70 -16.75 20.52
C ARG A 226 10.84 -16.71 19.51
N GLU A 227 10.89 -15.69 18.66
CA GLU A 227 11.99 -15.45 17.73
C GLU A 227 13.32 -15.28 18.49
N ARG A 228 13.33 -14.54 19.60
CA ARG A 228 14.51 -14.44 20.47
C ARG A 228 14.90 -15.79 21.07
N GLU A 229 13.94 -16.55 21.59
CA GLU A 229 14.20 -17.87 22.17
C GLU A 229 14.78 -18.86 21.13
N LEU A 230 14.23 -18.87 19.92
CA LEU A 230 14.75 -19.66 18.79
C LEU A 230 16.17 -19.20 18.43
N ASN A 231 16.39 -17.90 18.28
CA ASN A 231 17.70 -17.34 17.94
C ASN A 231 18.76 -17.60 19.02
N ASP A 232 18.39 -17.61 20.29
CA ASP A 232 19.31 -17.93 21.39
C ASP A 232 19.77 -19.40 21.31
N ILE A 233 18.86 -20.32 20.99
CA ILE A 233 19.21 -21.74 20.82
C ILE A 233 20.07 -21.95 19.57
N VAL A 234 19.71 -21.32 18.45
CA VAL A 234 20.46 -21.38 17.19
C VAL A 234 21.87 -20.77 17.35
N ALA A 235 21.99 -19.68 18.11
CA ALA A 235 23.28 -19.08 18.47
C ALA A 235 24.10 -19.99 19.38
N THR A 236 23.46 -20.65 20.36
CA THR A 236 24.11 -21.63 21.23
C THR A 236 24.65 -22.81 20.40
N ILE A 237 23.86 -23.34 19.47
CA ILE A 237 24.28 -24.42 18.57
C ILE A 237 25.48 -23.97 17.72
N GLY A 238 25.40 -22.79 17.09
CA GLY A 238 26.48 -22.25 16.28
C GLY A 238 27.76 -21.96 17.07
N SER A 239 27.64 -21.66 18.37
CA SER A 239 28.79 -21.41 19.24
C SER A 239 29.68 -22.64 19.40
N TYR A 240 29.15 -23.86 19.26
CA TYR A 240 29.93 -25.09 19.45
C TYR A 240 31.03 -25.27 18.40
N LYS A 241 30.82 -24.80 17.16
CA LYS A 241 31.85 -24.81 16.10
C LYS A 241 33.09 -24.05 16.53
N ASN A 242 32.93 -22.92 17.22
CA ASN A 242 34.02 -22.02 17.64
C ASN A 242 34.23 -21.98 19.16
N GLY A 243 33.65 -22.94 19.89
CA GLY A 243 33.70 -22.99 21.34
C GLY A 243 35.08 -23.36 21.88
N ALA A 244 35.27 -23.17 23.19
CA ALA A 244 36.55 -23.46 23.86
C ALA A 244 37.02 -24.90 23.66
N VAL A 245 36.10 -25.88 23.71
CA VAL A 245 36.41 -27.31 23.51
C VAL A 245 36.89 -27.57 22.09
N ALA A 246 36.15 -27.11 21.06
CA ALA A 246 36.53 -27.28 19.66
C ALA A 246 37.85 -26.57 19.33
N SER A 247 38.07 -25.35 19.84
CA SER A 247 39.31 -24.60 19.65
C SER A 247 40.52 -25.30 20.30
N ARG A 248 40.36 -25.82 21.53
CA ARG A 248 41.40 -26.59 22.21
C ARG A 248 41.74 -27.87 21.44
N ILE A 249 40.73 -28.61 21.00
CA ILE A 249 40.91 -29.83 20.20
C ILE A 249 41.66 -29.50 18.90
N ARG A 250 41.26 -28.45 18.17
CA ARG A 250 41.99 -28.02 16.95
C ARG A 250 43.46 -27.72 17.24
N THR A 251 43.74 -26.98 18.31
CA THR A 251 45.11 -26.62 18.69
C THR A 251 45.95 -27.85 19.01
N GLU A 252 45.41 -28.79 19.79
CA GLU A 252 46.12 -30.00 20.19
C GLU A 252 46.34 -30.96 19.00
N LEU A 253 45.35 -31.08 18.11
CA LEU A 253 45.47 -31.81 16.86
C LEU A 253 46.54 -31.21 15.94
N ASP A 254 46.55 -29.89 15.80
CA ASP A 254 47.53 -29.18 14.97
C ASP A 254 48.96 -29.32 15.50
N ASN A 255 49.16 -29.45 16.81
CA ASN A 255 50.47 -29.72 17.40
C ASN A 255 51.00 -31.14 17.14
N ARG A 256 50.11 -32.09 16.79
CA ARG A 256 50.45 -33.51 16.57
C ARG A 256 50.30 -33.95 15.11
N ARG A 257 50.19 -32.98 14.19
CA ARG A 257 50.00 -33.17 12.75
C ARG A 257 51.31 -33.04 11.96
N GLY A 258 51.49 -33.90 10.95
CA GLY A 258 52.51 -33.71 9.90
C GLY A 258 53.95 -33.64 10.42
N ASP A 259 54.71 -32.64 9.96
CA ASP A 259 56.13 -32.49 10.32
C ASP A 259 56.39 -32.23 11.80
N LYS A 260 55.42 -31.69 12.54
CA LYS A 260 55.54 -31.48 13.99
C LYS A 260 55.67 -32.81 14.74
N ARG A 261 55.27 -33.93 14.14
CA ARG A 261 55.46 -35.28 14.69
C ARG A 261 56.92 -35.73 14.80
N LYS A 262 57.86 -34.99 14.20
CA LYS A 262 59.31 -35.20 14.34
C LYS A 262 59.84 -34.77 15.71
N PHE A 263 59.11 -33.88 16.39
CA PHE A 263 59.54 -33.23 17.63
C PHE A 263 58.46 -33.36 18.71
N LEU A 264 58.01 -34.59 18.97
CA LEU A 264 57.00 -34.85 20.00
C LEU A 264 57.64 -35.09 21.35
N ASP A 265 57.07 -34.52 22.39
CA ASP A 265 57.52 -34.76 23.76
C ASP A 265 56.94 -36.08 24.28
N SER A 266 57.83 -37.00 24.65
CA SER A 266 57.51 -38.22 25.37
C SER A 266 57.90 -38.09 26.84
N VAL A 267 56.91 -38.08 27.74
CA VAL A 267 57.11 -38.01 29.18
C VAL A 267 57.06 -39.40 29.81
N ASN A 268 58.09 -39.77 30.57
CA ASN A 268 58.07 -41.01 31.35
C ASN A 268 57.14 -40.86 32.57
N PRO A 269 56.09 -41.68 32.71
CA PRO A 269 55.11 -41.54 33.79
C PRO A 269 55.66 -41.87 35.19
N LYS A 270 56.86 -42.45 35.30
CA LYS A 270 57.47 -42.80 36.59
C LYS A 270 58.53 -41.82 37.07
N THR A 271 59.24 -41.19 36.14
CA THR A 271 60.37 -40.30 36.44
C THR A 271 60.11 -38.85 36.05
N GLU A 272 58.99 -38.57 35.38
CA GLU A 272 58.60 -37.25 34.86
C GLU A 272 59.63 -36.62 33.91
N GLN A 273 60.61 -37.40 33.44
CA GLN A 273 61.58 -36.96 32.45
C GLN A 273 60.94 -36.91 31.06
N SER A 274 61.03 -35.74 30.42
CA SER A 274 60.61 -35.55 29.02
C SER A 274 61.76 -35.84 28.06
N THR A 275 61.45 -36.51 26.97
CA THR A 275 62.38 -36.81 25.87
C THR A 275 61.71 -36.50 24.54
N VAL A 276 62.38 -35.77 23.67
CA VAL A 276 61.88 -35.48 22.32
C VAL A 276 62.07 -36.73 21.46
N VAL A 277 60.98 -37.20 20.85
CA VAL A 277 60.95 -38.39 19.99
C VAL A 277 60.36 -38.04 18.62
N SER A 278 60.89 -38.69 17.59
CA SER A 278 60.38 -38.60 16.23
C SER A 278 59.50 -39.81 15.94
N CYS A 279 58.19 -39.58 15.72
CA CYS A 279 57.26 -40.64 15.32
C CYS A 279 56.39 -40.20 14.14
N MET A 280 56.92 -40.43 12.93
CA MET A 280 56.21 -40.16 11.69
C MET A 280 55.15 -41.24 11.44
N ASP A 281 53.89 -40.91 11.73
CA ASP A 281 52.72 -41.75 11.46
C ASP A 281 51.81 -41.00 10.48
N ALA A 282 51.93 -41.36 9.20
CA ALA A 282 51.17 -40.73 8.12
C ALA A 282 49.65 -40.97 8.28
N GLU A 283 49.26 -42.09 8.88
CA GLU A 283 47.85 -42.43 9.07
C GLU A 283 47.22 -41.63 10.22
N ILE A 284 47.95 -41.41 11.32
CA ILE A 284 47.51 -40.44 12.35
C ILE A 284 47.34 -39.06 11.72
N THR A 285 48.33 -38.61 10.94
CA THR A 285 48.23 -37.30 10.27
C THR A 285 47.00 -37.24 9.38
N ARG A 286 46.75 -38.25 8.54
CA ARG A 286 45.56 -38.32 7.67
C ARG A 286 44.24 -38.26 8.46
N LYS A 287 44.17 -38.96 9.60
CA LYS A 287 42.98 -38.96 10.47
C LYS A 287 42.79 -37.64 11.22
N ILE A 288 43.89 -37.00 11.64
CA ILE A 288 43.86 -35.64 12.19
C ILE A 288 43.34 -34.66 11.14
N ASP A 289 43.84 -34.73 9.90
CA ASP A 289 43.42 -33.86 8.81
C ASP A 289 41.93 -34.02 8.52
N ALA A 290 41.43 -35.26 8.49
CA ALA A 290 40.01 -35.54 8.31
C ALA A 290 39.16 -34.97 9.46
N LEU A 291 39.63 -35.07 10.70
CA LEU A 291 38.91 -34.51 11.86
C LEU A 291 38.87 -32.98 11.84
N LEU A 292 39.99 -32.34 11.48
CA LEU A 292 40.06 -30.89 11.33
C LEU A 292 39.13 -30.40 10.21
N LEU A 293 39.13 -31.10 9.06
CA LEU A 293 38.20 -30.82 7.96
C LEU A 293 36.73 -30.97 8.39
N ALA A 294 36.39 -32.05 9.08
CA ALA A 294 35.02 -32.25 9.58
C ALA A 294 34.60 -31.16 10.58
N LEU A 295 35.51 -30.67 11.41
CA LEU A 295 35.28 -29.56 12.34
C LEU A 295 35.15 -28.20 11.63
N GLU A 296 35.78 -28.02 10.48
CA GLU A 296 35.67 -26.81 9.64
C GLU A 296 34.37 -26.81 8.82
N ASP A 297 33.97 -27.99 8.32
CA ASP A 297 32.78 -28.21 7.49
C ASP A 297 31.46 -28.20 8.29
N LEU A 298 31.52 -27.99 9.61
CA LEU A 298 30.31 -27.76 10.41
C LEU A 298 29.55 -26.55 9.83
N PRO A 299 28.25 -26.69 9.50
CA PRO A 299 27.49 -25.62 8.87
C PRO A 299 27.32 -24.43 9.82
N ASP A 300 27.37 -23.22 9.26
CA ASP A 300 27.08 -22.01 10.03
C ASP A 300 25.58 -21.91 10.33
N THR A 301 25.24 -21.41 11.52
CA THR A 301 23.85 -21.22 11.88
C THR A 301 23.37 -19.82 11.48
N HIS A 302 22.29 -19.76 10.72
CA HIS A 302 21.66 -18.50 10.33
C HIS A 302 20.61 -18.08 11.36
N LYS A 303 20.51 -16.78 11.62
CA LYS A 303 19.46 -16.24 12.49
C LYS A 303 18.09 -16.40 11.83
N VAL A 304 17.11 -16.75 12.63
CA VAL A 304 15.71 -16.86 12.25
C VAL A 304 15.08 -15.48 12.33
N ALA A 305 14.40 -15.07 11.25
CA ALA A 305 13.56 -13.89 11.22
C ALA A 305 12.12 -14.34 10.96
N LEU A 306 11.22 -14.08 11.90
CA LEU A 306 9.82 -14.48 11.83
C LEU A 306 8.94 -13.32 11.35
N PHE A 307 7.93 -13.60 10.51
CA PHE A 307 7.01 -12.57 10.02
C PHE A 307 6.01 -12.17 11.11
N ASP A 308 6.26 -11.07 11.79
CA ASP A 308 5.34 -10.55 12.81
C ASP A 308 4.10 -9.92 12.18
N GLN A 309 2.96 -10.61 12.24
CA GLN A 309 1.66 -10.10 11.77
C GLN A 309 1.10 -9.01 12.69
N SER A 310 1.48 -9.00 13.97
CA SER A 310 1.01 -8.02 14.94
C SER A 310 1.67 -6.65 14.76
N ASN A 311 2.77 -6.60 14.01
CA ASN A 311 3.48 -5.39 13.68
C ASN A 311 2.95 -4.81 12.35
N ASN A 312 2.30 -3.65 12.43
CA ASN A 312 1.72 -2.98 11.27
C ASN A 312 2.77 -2.69 10.17
N ARG A 313 4.04 -2.46 10.54
CA ARG A 313 5.10 -2.09 9.61
C ARG A 313 5.55 -3.24 8.71
N THR A 314 5.66 -4.45 9.23
CA THR A 314 6.03 -5.65 8.45
C THR A 314 4.90 -6.04 7.50
N VAL A 315 3.65 -5.96 7.97
CA VAL A 315 2.46 -6.11 7.12
C VAL A 315 2.46 -5.06 6.00
N LEU A 316 2.89 -3.84 6.32
CA LEU A 316 2.97 -2.73 5.37
C LEU A 316 4.04 -2.90 4.29
N GLU A 317 5.29 -3.13 4.69
CA GLU A 317 6.42 -3.29 3.77
C GLU A 317 6.09 -4.38 2.75
N ARG A 318 5.51 -5.48 3.26
CA ARG A 318 5.00 -6.56 2.42
C ARG A 318 3.84 -6.16 1.52
N SER A 319 2.85 -5.44 2.06
CA SER A 319 1.71 -4.92 1.29
C SER A 319 2.17 -4.03 0.13
N TRP A 320 3.17 -3.17 0.36
CA TRP A 320 3.78 -2.31 -0.65
C TRP A 320 4.53 -3.10 -1.73
N GLU A 321 5.34 -4.08 -1.33
CA GLU A 321 6.03 -4.97 -2.28
C GLU A 321 5.03 -5.68 -3.21
N VAL A 322 3.94 -6.22 -2.66
CA VAL A 322 2.90 -6.88 -3.45
C VAL A 322 2.18 -5.87 -4.35
N PHE A 323 1.78 -4.71 -3.83
CA PHE A 323 1.07 -3.69 -4.60
C PHE A 323 1.92 -3.14 -5.77
N SER A 324 3.19 -2.82 -5.50
CA SER A 324 4.12 -2.35 -6.53
C SER A 324 4.44 -3.44 -7.56
N ALA A 325 4.56 -4.70 -7.15
CA ALA A 325 4.70 -5.82 -8.07
C ALA A 325 3.46 -5.98 -8.97
N VAL A 326 2.25 -5.85 -8.43
CA VAL A 326 1.01 -5.93 -9.23
C VAL A 326 0.87 -4.74 -10.19
N LEU A 327 1.28 -3.53 -9.80
CA LEU A 327 1.27 -2.37 -10.68
C LEU A 327 2.30 -2.45 -11.81
N THR A 328 3.41 -3.17 -11.60
CA THR A 328 4.49 -3.32 -12.57
C THR A 328 4.34 -4.55 -13.47
N LEU A 329 3.54 -5.53 -13.04
CA LEU A 329 3.12 -6.70 -13.82
C LEU A 329 2.50 -6.25 -15.16
N GLY A 330 3.19 -6.55 -16.25
CA GLY A 330 2.80 -6.14 -17.61
C GLY A 330 3.61 -4.99 -18.21
N MET A 331 4.54 -4.36 -17.47
CA MET A 331 5.43 -3.33 -18.03
C MET A 331 6.84 -3.83 -18.35
N ASN A 332 7.31 -4.95 -17.77
CA ASN A 332 8.66 -5.51 -18.03
C ASN A 332 8.67 -7.04 -18.10
N GLY A 333 9.46 -7.63 -19.02
CA GLY A 333 9.52 -9.08 -19.26
C GLY A 333 10.13 -9.95 -18.14
N SER A 334 10.38 -9.41 -16.94
CA SER A 334 10.97 -10.11 -15.78
C SER A 334 9.94 -10.50 -14.71
N ASP A 335 8.65 -10.45 -15.05
CA ASP A 335 7.52 -10.61 -14.12
C ASP A 335 7.50 -11.96 -13.38
N ALA A 336 8.03 -13.02 -13.98
CA ALA A 336 8.08 -14.36 -13.37
C ALA A 336 9.11 -14.49 -12.24
N GLU A 337 10.23 -13.76 -12.31
CA GLU A 337 11.26 -13.79 -11.26
C GLU A 337 10.87 -12.92 -10.06
N ILE A 338 10.28 -11.75 -10.33
CA ILE A 338 9.75 -10.84 -9.30
C ILE A 338 8.58 -11.52 -8.57
N GLY A 339 7.67 -12.15 -9.31
CA GLY A 339 6.55 -12.91 -8.74
C GLY A 339 6.98 -14.08 -7.86
N LYS A 340 8.05 -14.80 -8.23
CA LYS A 340 8.63 -15.87 -7.40
C LYS A 340 9.32 -15.35 -6.14
N LYS A 341 10.08 -14.27 -6.25
CA LYS A 341 10.78 -13.66 -5.12
C LYS A 341 9.81 -13.07 -4.09
N ILE A 342 8.73 -12.47 -4.59
CA ILE A 342 7.67 -11.88 -3.78
C ILE A 342 6.57 -12.92 -3.50
N ARG A 343 6.66 -14.19 -3.94
CA ARG A 343 5.66 -15.24 -3.66
C ARG A 343 4.21 -14.77 -3.82
N LEU A 344 3.88 -14.14 -4.95
CA LEU A 344 2.51 -13.68 -5.20
C LEU A 344 1.56 -14.87 -5.33
N SER A 345 0.53 -14.90 -4.50
CA SER A 345 -0.57 -15.85 -4.57
C SER A 345 -1.81 -15.22 -5.19
N THR A 346 -2.71 -16.03 -5.76
CA THR A 346 -4.01 -15.57 -6.27
C THR A 346 -4.86 -14.90 -5.19
N THR A 347 -4.63 -15.22 -3.93
CA THR A 347 -5.30 -14.59 -2.78
C THR A 347 -4.82 -13.16 -2.50
N ASP A 348 -3.64 -12.77 -2.97
CA ASP A 348 -3.09 -11.41 -2.78
C ASP A 348 -3.81 -10.36 -3.64
N TYR A 349 -4.51 -10.80 -4.69
CA TYR A 349 -5.30 -9.92 -5.56
C TYR A 349 -6.68 -9.57 -4.99
N VAL A 350 -7.22 -10.38 -4.07
CA VAL A 350 -8.56 -10.18 -3.50
C VAL A 350 -8.70 -8.81 -2.80
N PRO A 351 -7.75 -8.40 -1.93
CA PRO A 351 -7.75 -7.07 -1.33
C PRO A 351 -7.74 -5.93 -2.37
N LEU A 352 -6.98 -6.09 -3.45
CA LEU A 352 -6.84 -5.08 -4.50
C LEU A 352 -8.15 -4.92 -5.28
N VAL A 353 -8.76 -6.04 -5.68
CA VAL A 353 -10.03 -6.06 -6.40
C VAL A 353 -11.14 -5.48 -5.53
N ALA A 354 -11.17 -5.79 -4.23
CA ALA A 354 -12.17 -5.25 -3.30
C ALA A 354 -12.12 -3.71 -3.21
N GLY A 355 -10.92 -3.14 -3.03
CA GLY A 355 -10.73 -1.68 -3.01
C GLY A 355 -11.11 -1.03 -4.35
N LEU A 356 -10.67 -1.62 -5.46
CA LEU A 356 -10.96 -1.11 -6.81
C LEU A 356 -12.45 -1.12 -7.15
N LEU A 357 -13.18 -2.17 -6.76
CA LEU A 357 -14.62 -2.28 -7.02
C LEU A 357 -15.41 -1.16 -6.34
N ILE A 358 -15.09 -0.80 -5.10
CA ILE A 358 -15.80 0.25 -4.35
C ILE A 358 -15.69 1.59 -5.08
N ASP A 359 -14.47 1.99 -5.43
CA ASP A 359 -14.24 3.27 -6.11
C ASP A 359 -14.78 3.25 -7.55
N LEU A 360 -14.71 2.10 -8.24
CA LEU A 360 -15.33 1.93 -9.56
C LEU A 360 -16.86 2.06 -9.50
N PHE A 361 -17.52 1.53 -8.47
CA PHE A 361 -18.96 1.70 -8.28
C PHE A 361 -19.33 3.15 -8.04
N ILE A 362 -18.52 3.91 -7.27
CA ILE A 362 -18.72 5.35 -7.08
C ILE A 362 -18.65 6.08 -8.43
N LEU A 363 -17.66 5.75 -9.27
CA LEU A 363 -17.52 6.32 -10.60
C LEU A 363 -18.72 6.01 -11.49
N ILE A 364 -19.11 4.73 -11.58
CA ILE A 364 -20.20 4.27 -12.45
C ILE A 364 -21.52 4.90 -12.03
N LEU A 365 -21.86 4.86 -10.74
CA LEU A 365 -23.11 5.44 -10.23
C LEU A 365 -23.14 6.96 -10.42
N GLY A 366 -22.02 7.64 -10.20
CA GLY A 366 -21.88 9.06 -10.46
C GLY A 366 -22.07 9.42 -11.93
N LEU A 367 -21.50 8.63 -12.84
CA LEU A 367 -21.68 8.81 -14.28
C LEU A 367 -23.10 8.51 -14.74
N ILE A 368 -23.76 7.48 -14.20
CA ILE A 368 -25.15 7.16 -14.53
C ILE A 368 -26.09 8.29 -14.08
N ASP A 369 -25.95 8.79 -12.84
CA ASP A 369 -26.74 9.93 -12.34
C ASP A 369 -26.47 11.19 -13.17
N GLY A 370 -25.21 11.44 -13.56
CA GLY A 370 -24.84 12.52 -14.46
C GLY A 370 -25.39 12.38 -15.88
N LEU A 371 -25.43 11.16 -16.43
CA LEU A 371 -26.02 10.85 -17.72
C LEU A 371 -27.54 10.96 -17.69
N GLU A 372 -28.20 10.57 -16.61
CA GLU A 372 -29.63 10.83 -16.41
C GLU A 372 -29.90 12.33 -16.29
N TYR A 373 -29.07 13.10 -15.59
CA TYR A 373 -29.15 14.56 -15.55
C TYR A 373 -28.96 15.21 -16.94
N ALA A 374 -28.10 14.63 -17.79
CA ALA A 374 -27.84 15.12 -19.14
C ALA A 374 -28.90 14.68 -20.18
N ARG A 375 -29.43 13.45 -20.06
CA ARG A 375 -30.44 12.86 -20.96
C ARG A 375 -31.85 13.33 -20.62
N PHE A 376 -32.18 13.45 -19.33
CA PHE A 376 -33.44 13.97 -18.84
C PHE A 376 -33.27 15.41 -18.36
N TYR A 377 -33.10 16.34 -19.30
CA TYR A 377 -33.58 17.71 -19.07
C TYR A 377 -35.11 17.67 -19.04
N THR A 378 -35.68 17.11 -17.97
CA THR A 378 -37.06 17.35 -17.64
C THR A 378 -37.08 18.76 -17.10
N GLY A 379 -37.44 19.71 -17.95
CA GLY A 379 -37.61 21.10 -17.57
C GLY A 379 -38.61 21.22 -16.43
N ARG A 380 -38.14 21.06 -15.19
CA ARG A 380 -38.98 21.25 -14.00
C ARG A 380 -39.51 22.68 -13.93
N ARG A 381 -38.84 23.62 -14.62
CA ARG A 381 -39.21 25.03 -14.67
C ARG A 381 -39.31 25.64 -16.07
N TYR A 382 -38.61 25.16 -17.09
CA TYR A 382 -38.72 25.69 -18.46
C TYR A 382 -39.10 24.57 -19.43
N SER A 383 -40.29 24.65 -20.04
CA SER A 383 -40.77 23.69 -21.04
C SER A 383 -40.01 23.84 -22.38
N ALA A 384 -40.21 22.90 -23.32
CA ALA A 384 -39.68 23.04 -24.67
C ALA A 384 -40.27 24.26 -25.40
N GLU A 385 -41.55 24.58 -25.13
CA GLU A 385 -42.24 25.77 -25.63
C GLU A 385 -41.64 27.05 -25.03
N ASP A 386 -41.26 27.03 -23.74
CA ASP A 386 -40.61 28.17 -23.07
C ASP A 386 -39.24 28.48 -23.71
N ALA A 387 -38.50 27.44 -24.13
CA ALA A 387 -37.20 27.59 -24.79
C ALA A 387 -37.34 28.15 -26.22
N GLU A 388 -38.35 27.69 -26.97
CA GLU A 388 -38.68 28.20 -28.30
C GLU A 388 -39.12 29.68 -28.25
N GLN A 389 -39.98 30.03 -27.30
CA GLN A 389 -40.35 31.43 -27.06
C GLN A 389 -39.16 32.28 -26.65
N LEU A 390 -38.24 31.76 -25.81
CA LEU A 390 -37.02 32.48 -25.45
C LEU A 390 -36.20 32.81 -26.70
N SER A 391 -36.04 31.86 -27.63
CA SER A 391 -35.29 32.05 -28.87
C SER A 391 -35.88 33.13 -29.79
N SER A 392 -37.22 33.28 -29.78
CA SER A 392 -37.92 34.28 -30.60
C SER A 392 -37.58 35.73 -30.23
N PHE A 393 -37.16 36.00 -28.98
CA PHE A 393 -36.71 37.33 -28.56
C PHE A 393 -35.33 37.71 -29.12
N TYR A 394 -34.57 36.74 -29.64
CA TYR A 394 -33.19 36.93 -30.11
C TYR A 394 -33.01 36.74 -31.63
N ALA A 395 -34.03 36.23 -32.34
CA ALA A 395 -33.96 35.85 -33.76
C ALA A 395 -33.78 37.02 -34.76
N ARG A 396 -33.55 38.25 -34.29
CA ARG A 396 -33.49 39.46 -35.14
C ARG A 396 -32.12 40.14 -35.21
N GLN A 397 -31.07 39.57 -34.61
CA GLN A 397 -29.75 40.18 -34.57
C GLN A 397 -28.63 39.18 -34.97
N ASP A 398 -27.61 39.68 -35.65
CA ASP A 398 -26.49 38.93 -36.25
C ASP A 398 -25.86 37.87 -35.32
N ASP A 399 -25.56 36.72 -35.93
CA ASP A 399 -25.23 35.42 -35.33
C ASP A 399 -23.93 35.36 -34.46
N ASP A 400 -23.15 36.44 -34.37
CA ASP A 400 -21.77 36.38 -33.85
C ASP A 400 -21.52 37.00 -32.46
N ALA A 401 -22.47 37.76 -31.89
CA ALA A 401 -22.35 38.26 -30.52
C ALA A 401 -23.26 37.46 -29.58
N GLY A 402 -22.67 36.66 -28.68
CA GLY A 402 -23.38 35.78 -27.75
C GLY A 402 -24.65 36.44 -27.16
N GLN A 403 -25.81 35.84 -27.40
CA GLN A 403 -27.13 36.46 -27.24
C GLN A 403 -27.49 36.83 -25.78
N PHE A 404 -26.77 36.27 -24.78
CA PHE A 404 -26.84 36.70 -23.37
C PHE A 404 -25.97 37.93 -23.03
N ASN A 405 -25.11 38.39 -23.94
CA ASN A 405 -24.34 39.63 -23.78
C ASN A 405 -25.26 40.86 -23.71
N LEU A 406 -26.50 40.78 -24.21
CA LEU A 406 -27.50 41.84 -24.05
C LEU A 406 -28.02 41.97 -22.62
N LEU A 407 -28.03 40.87 -21.86
CA LEU A 407 -28.49 40.85 -20.45
C LEU A 407 -27.34 41.03 -19.47
N GLN A 408 -26.13 40.68 -19.87
CA GLN A 408 -24.93 40.78 -19.04
C GLN A 408 -24.72 42.18 -18.42
N PRO A 409 -24.96 43.31 -19.13
CA PRO A 409 -24.84 44.65 -18.56
C PRO A 409 -25.92 44.96 -17.50
N TYR A 410 -27.05 44.28 -17.56
CA TYR A 410 -28.18 44.45 -16.62
C TYR A 410 -28.13 43.42 -15.47
N LEU A 411 -27.15 42.51 -15.47
CA LEU A 411 -27.03 41.41 -14.52
C LEU A 411 -26.01 41.74 -13.43
N TYR A 412 -26.47 41.79 -12.19
CA TYR A 412 -25.62 41.90 -11.01
C TYR A 412 -25.51 40.57 -10.27
N THR A 413 -24.30 40.12 -9.99
CA THR A 413 -24.04 38.83 -9.34
C THR A 413 -23.97 38.97 -7.83
N GLY A 414 -24.98 38.48 -7.11
CA GLY A 414 -24.94 38.34 -5.65
C GLY A 414 -24.40 36.98 -5.19
N TRP A 415 -24.17 36.86 -3.89
CA TRP A 415 -23.63 35.63 -3.28
C TRP A 415 -24.53 34.41 -3.53
N PHE A 416 -25.85 34.57 -3.40
CA PHE A 416 -26.83 33.48 -3.53
C PHE A 416 -27.82 33.64 -4.70
N SER A 417 -27.82 34.78 -5.39
CA SER A 417 -28.80 35.08 -6.45
C SER A 417 -28.21 36.03 -7.48
N TYR A 418 -28.73 35.98 -8.70
CA TYR A 418 -28.52 37.01 -9.70
C TYR A 418 -29.62 38.07 -9.56
N TYR A 419 -29.26 39.34 -9.72
CA TYR A 419 -30.18 40.45 -9.70
C TYR A 419 -30.19 41.07 -11.09
N LEU A 420 -31.37 41.17 -11.69
CA LEU A 420 -31.53 41.81 -12.98
C LEU A 420 -32.09 43.23 -12.74
N VAL A 421 -31.35 44.25 -13.16
CA VAL A 421 -31.69 45.66 -12.94
C VAL A 421 -32.10 46.25 -14.27
N VAL A 422 -33.37 46.62 -14.42
CA VAL A 422 -33.95 47.03 -15.72
C VAL A 422 -34.62 48.40 -15.57
N PRO A 423 -34.45 49.33 -16.52
CA PRO A 423 -35.17 50.61 -16.49
C PRO A 423 -36.68 50.43 -16.64
N VAL A 424 -37.46 51.26 -15.94
CA VAL A 424 -38.94 51.24 -16.00
C VAL A 424 -39.43 51.59 -17.41
N LYS A 425 -40.57 51.01 -17.83
CA LYS A 425 -41.13 51.08 -19.20
C LYS A 425 -41.17 52.48 -19.84
N GLN A 426 -41.34 53.52 -19.03
CA GLN A 426 -41.46 54.92 -19.48
C GLN A 426 -40.11 55.57 -19.82
N ALA A 427 -38.99 54.96 -19.40
CA ALA A 427 -37.65 55.52 -19.55
C ALA A 427 -36.92 55.03 -20.83
N VAL A 428 -37.45 54.00 -21.48
CA VAL A 428 -36.74 53.26 -22.53
C VAL A 428 -37.00 53.86 -23.92
N GLN A 429 -35.94 54.31 -24.61
CA GLN A 429 -36.03 54.83 -25.99
C GLN A 429 -35.32 53.94 -27.02
N ASN A 430 -34.38 53.08 -26.61
CA ASN A 430 -33.58 52.25 -27.51
C ASN A 430 -34.25 50.89 -27.77
N GLU A 431 -34.20 50.39 -29.01
CA GLU A 431 -34.79 49.11 -29.41
C GLU A 431 -34.20 47.93 -28.61
N GLN A 432 -32.91 47.97 -28.29
CA GLN A 432 -32.22 46.95 -27.48
C GLN A 432 -32.77 46.89 -26.04
N GLU A 433 -32.97 48.05 -25.42
CA GLU A 433 -33.55 48.15 -24.07
C GLU A 433 -35.03 47.69 -24.06
N GLN A 434 -35.77 47.93 -25.14
CA GLN A 434 -37.14 47.43 -25.29
C GLN A 434 -37.21 45.90 -25.44
N GLN A 435 -36.18 45.27 -26.03
CA GLN A 435 -36.09 43.80 -26.12
C GLN A 435 -35.80 43.18 -24.75
N VAL A 436 -34.84 43.74 -24.01
CA VAL A 436 -34.55 43.33 -22.62
C VAL A 436 -35.80 43.45 -21.76
N LEU A 437 -36.50 44.59 -21.84
CA LEU A 437 -37.75 44.81 -21.10
C LEU A 437 -38.83 43.78 -21.46
N ARG A 438 -39.02 43.47 -22.75
CA ARG A 438 -39.98 42.45 -23.22
C ARG A 438 -39.66 41.07 -22.64
N MET A 439 -38.40 40.66 -22.70
CA MET A 439 -37.98 39.37 -22.17
C MET A 439 -38.17 39.30 -20.64
N VAL A 440 -37.87 40.39 -19.93
CA VAL A 440 -38.05 40.46 -18.47
C VAL A 440 -39.53 40.43 -18.09
N THR A 441 -40.39 41.13 -18.84
CA THR A 441 -41.84 41.03 -18.63
C THR A 441 -42.39 39.64 -18.92
N TRP A 442 -41.82 38.91 -19.89
CA TRP A 442 -42.18 37.52 -20.14
C TRP A 442 -41.75 36.61 -18.99
N LEU A 443 -40.52 36.78 -18.48
CA LEU A 443 -40.01 36.04 -17.32
C LEU A 443 -40.85 36.30 -16.07
N GLU A 444 -41.26 37.54 -15.85
CA GLU A 444 -42.12 37.93 -14.73
C GLU A 444 -43.52 37.32 -14.88
N ALA A 445 -44.13 37.42 -16.06
CA ALA A 445 -45.47 36.87 -16.34
C ALA A 445 -45.53 35.35 -16.12
N HIS A 446 -44.46 34.62 -16.45
CA HIS A 446 -44.36 33.19 -16.25
C HIS A 446 -43.85 32.79 -14.84
N LYS A 447 -43.79 33.75 -13.90
CA LYS A 447 -43.31 33.59 -12.52
C LYS A 447 -41.91 32.95 -12.44
N LYS A 448 -41.06 33.26 -13.43
CA LYS A 448 -39.67 32.77 -13.51
C LYS A 448 -38.68 33.72 -12.85
N ILE A 449 -39.10 34.94 -12.52
CA ILE A 449 -38.33 35.91 -11.74
C ILE A 449 -39.27 36.57 -10.72
N GLU A 450 -38.72 37.02 -9.61
CA GLU A 450 -39.50 37.70 -8.56
C GLU A 450 -39.07 39.17 -8.48
N PRO A 451 -40.02 40.12 -8.38
CA PRO A 451 -39.68 41.51 -8.14
C PRO A 451 -39.04 41.62 -6.75
N TYR A 452 -37.86 42.21 -6.69
CA TYR A 452 -37.10 42.44 -5.46
C TYR A 452 -37.28 43.87 -4.96
N ALA A 453 -37.22 44.84 -5.87
CA ALA A 453 -37.49 46.24 -5.59
C ALA A 453 -37.99 46.93 -6.86
N GLN A 454 -38.94 47.85 -6.73
CA GLN A 454 -39.53 48.56 -7.86
C GLN A 454 -39.29 50.06 -7.75
N SER A 455 -39.16 50.71 -8.90
CA SER A 455 -39.01 52.17 -8.99
C SER A 455 -37.86 52.74 -8.14
N VAL A 456 -36.73 52.01 -8.14
CA VAL A 456 -35.52 52.38 -7.41
C VAL A 456 -34.78 53.48 -8.16
N GLY A 457 -34.38 54.54 -7.47
CA GLY A 457 -33.57 55.61 -8.09
C GLY A 457 -32.11 55.18 -8.29
N LEU A 458 -31.44 55.75 -9.30
CA LEU A 458 -30.04 55.44 -9.67
C LEU A 458 -29.08 55.42 -8.46
N ARG A 459 -29.24 56.35 -7.51
CA ARG A 459 -28.40 56.49 -6.31
C ARG A 459 -28.42 55.27 -5.37
N PHE A 460 -29.42 54.41 -5.48
CA PHE A 460 -29.58 53.22 -4.63
C PHE A 460 -29.08 51.93 -5.31
N LEU A 461 -28.54 52.02 -6.53
CA LEU A 461 -27.90 50.90 -7.21
C LEU A 461 -26.44 50.73 -6.77
N PRO A 462 -25.82 49.55 -6.93
CA PRO A 462 -24.38 49.37 -6.70
C PRO A 462 -23.53 50.30 -7.58
N HIS A 463 -22.39 50.79 -7.08
CA HIS A 463 -21.55 51.80 -7.74
C HIS A 463 -21.17 51.42 -9.20
N VAL A 464 -20.86 50.14 -9.44
CA VAL A 464 -20.54 49.61 -10.77
C VAL A 464 -21.70 49.78 -11.76
N MET A 465 -22.94 49.63 -11.30
CA MET A 465 -24.14 49.85 -12.11
C MET A 465 -24.43 51.34 -12.29
N GLN A 466 -24.15 52.16 -11.26
CA GLN A 466 -24.27 53.62 -11.38
C GLN A 466 -23.38 54.16 -12.48
N GLU A 467 -22.11 53.74 -12.53
CA GLU A 467 -21.15 54.06 -13.59
C GLU A 467 -21.62 53.60 -14.97
N PHE A 468 -22.10 52.36 -15.10
CA PHE A 468 -22.64 51.85 -16.37
C PHE A 468 -23.80 52.71 -16.91
N PHE A 469 -24.75 53.08 -16.05
CA PHE A 469 -25.91 53.88 -16.46
C PHE A 469 -25.61 55.39 -16.58
N SER A 470 -24.45 55.85 -16.10
CA SER A 470 -24.01 57.26 -16.15
C SER A 470 -22.93 57.55 -17.19
N ALA A 471 -22.27 56.53 -17.75
CA ALA A 471 -21.16 56.67 -18.70
C ALA A 471 -21.55 57.48 -19.96
N GLU A 472 -20.94 58.66 -20.12
CA GLU A 472 -21.26 59.72 -21.10
C GLU A 472 -21.41 59.24 -22.55
N THR A 473 -22.66 59.24 -23.01
CA THR A 473 -23.01 59.41 -24.43
C THR A 473 -24.01 60.57 -24.53
N ASN A 474 -24.07 61.27 -25.66
CA ASN A 474 -24.91 62.48 -25.90
C ASN A 474 -26.42 62.31 -25.64
N ILE A 475 -26.87 61.10 -25.25
CA ILE A 475 -28.26 60.70 -24.95
C ILE A 475 -28.54 60.73 -23.41
N ASN A 476 -27.52 60.93 -22.57
CA ASN A 476 -27.58 60.63 -21.13
C ASN A 476 -28.12 61.71 -20.19
N ARG A 477 -28.49 62.91 -20.68
CA ARG A 477 -28.86 64.03 -19.78
C ARG A 477 -30.09 63.75 -18.91
N TRP A 478 -30.90 62.74 -19.25
CA TRP A 478 -32.15 62.40 -18.57
C TRP A 478 -32.12 61.06 -17.80
N ARG A 479 -31.02 60.29 -17.85
CA ARG A 479 -30.90 58.98 -17.17
C ARG A 479 -30.82 59.06 -15.65
N GLN A 480 -30.47 60.22 -15.09
CA GLN A 480 -30.46 60.44 -13.63
C GLN A 480 -31.87 60.46 -13.01
N ILE A 481 -32.91 60.69 -13.84
CA ILE A 481 -34.32 60.68 -13.43
C ILE A 481 -34.93 59.27 -13.57
N TRP A 482 -34.19 58.34 -14.16
CA TRP A 482 -34.68 56.99 -14.40
C TRP A 482 -34.92 56.24 -13.09
N ARG A 483 -35.98 55.46 -13.13
CA ARG A 483 -36.37 54.52 -12.10
C ARG A 483 -36.10 53.11 -12.64
N PHE A 484 -35.63 52.23 -11.76
CA PHE A 484 -35.22 50.87 -12.10
C PHE A 484 -36.04 49.85 -11.31
N ASP A 485 -36.42 48.78 -11.99
CA ASP A 485 -37.02 47.60 -11.39
C ASP A 485 -35.93 46.52 -11.25
N ILE A 486 -35.80 45.99 -10.05
CA ILE A 486 -34.81 44.98 -9.67
C ILE A 486 -35.54 43.66 -9.50
N TYR A 487 -35.13 42.65 -10.26
CA TYR A 487 -35.66 41.31 -10.19
C TYR A 487 -34.63 40.35 -9.61
N ARG A 488 -35.07 39.43 -8.76
CA ARG A 488 -34.22 38.38 -8.19
C ARG A 488 -34.40 37.08 -8.96
N ILE A 489 -33.26 36.49 -9.34
CA ILE A 489 -33.17 35.22 -10.05
C ILE A 489 -32.29 34.26 -9.25
N ASN A 490 -32.81 33.09 -8.88
CA ASN A 490 -32.02 32.05 -8.22
C ASN A 490 -30.94 31.50 -9.17
N LYS A 491 -29.73 31.20 -8.67
CA LYS A 491 -28.62 30.67 -9.48
C LYS A 491 -28.97 29.37 -10.21
N SER A 492 -29.76 28.49 -9.62
CA SER A 492 -30.25 27.28 -10.29
C SER A 492 -31.15 27.60 -11.48
N MET A 493 -32.01 28.60 -11.32
CA MET A 493 -32.97 29.05 -12.34
C MET A 493 -32.29 29.80 -13.48
N TRP A 494 -31.27 30.60 -13.18
CA TRP A 494 -30.40 31.23 -14.18
C TRP A 494 -29.63 30.18 -14.98
N ARG A 495 -29.07 29.16 -14.32
CA ARG A 495 -28.39 28.05 -15.01
C ARG A 495 -29.33 27.28 -15.93
N GLU A 496 -30.55 26.96 -15.47
CA GLU A 496 -31.56 26.32 -16.32
C GLU A 496 -31.97 27.21 -17.51
N LEU A 497 -32.11 28.52 -17.32
CA LEU A 497 -32.39 29.45 -18.43
C LEU A 497 -31.27 29.45 -19.48
N VAL A 498 -30.01 29.51 -19.04
CA VAL A 498 -28.84 29.48 -19.93
C VAL A 498 -28.74 28.15 -20.68
N ILE A 499 -29.01 27.02 -20.01
CA ILE A 499 -29.00 25.68 -20.63
C ILE A 499 -30.16 25.52 -21.62
N ALA A 500 -31.37 25.98 -21.28
CA ALA A 500 -32.54 25.90 -22.14
C ALA A 500 -32.30 26.67 -23.45
N HIS A 501 -31.70 27.86 -23.36
CA HIS A 501 -31.34 28.66 -24.52
C HIS A 501 -30.22 28.04 -25.37
N ALA A 502 -29.14 27.54 -24.76
CA ALA A 502 -28.01 26.94 -25.48
C ALA A 502 -28.39 25.71 -26.32
N ARG A 503 -29.50 25.04 -25.99
CA ARG A 503 -29.98 23.85 -26.70
C ARG A 503 -30.83 24.18 -27.94
N TYR A 504 -31.40 25.38 -28.02
CA TYR A 504 -32.24 25.84 -29.13
C TYR A 504 -31.47 26.76 -30.09
N ARG A 505 -30.21 26.40 -30.41
CA ARG A 505 -29.60 26.90 -31.64
C ARG A 505 -30.30 26.19 -32.81
N PRO A 506 -31.01 26.89 -33.70
CA PRO A 506 -31.42 26.26 -34.95
C PRO A 506 -30.13 25.77 -35.63
N GLN A 507 -30.14 24.52 -36.10
CA GLN A 507 -29.13 24.05 -37.04
C GLN A 507 -29.33 24.89 -38.32
N SER A 508 -28.70 26.06 -38.39
CA SER A 508 -28.67 26.86 -39.61
C SER A 508 -27.82 26.12 -40.65
N SER A 509 -28.54 25.62 -41.66
CA SER A 509 -28.08 25.37 -43.03
C SER A 509 -26.71 24.69 -43.21
N VAL A 510 -26.70 23.35 -43.20
CA VAL A 510 -25.82 22.64 -44.14
C VAL A 510 -26.35 22.96 -45.52
N SER A 511 -25.60 23.80 -46.24
CA SER A 511 -25.84 24.17 -47.63
C SER A 511 -26.10 22.91 -48.45
N GLN A 512 -27.31 22.80 -48.98
CA GLN A 512 -27.55 22.05 -50.20
C GLN A 512 -26.67 22.69 -51.28
N VAL A 513 -25.57 22.02 -51.62
CA VAL A 513 -24.90 22.24 -52.90
C VAL A 513 -25.68 21.46 -53.94
N SER A 514 -26.27 22.23 -54.84
CA SER A 514 -26.91 21.87 -56.10
C SER A 514 -26.12 20.86 -56.93
N THR A 515 -26.80 19.84 -57.44
CA THR A 515 -26.73 19.46 -58.86
C THR A 515 -27.66 20.35 -59.66
#